data_AF-A0A2D6D1B6-F1
#
_entry.id   AF-A0A2D6D1B6-F1
#
_cell.length_a   1.000
_cell.length_b   1.000
_cell.length_c   1.000
_cell.angle_alpha   90.00
_cell.angle_beta   90.00
_cell.angle_gamma   90.00
#
_symmetry.space_group_name_H-M   'P 1'
#
loop_
_entity.id
_entity.type
_entity.pdbx_description
1 polymer ?
#
loop_
_entity_poly.entity_id
_entity_poly.type
_entity_poly.pdbx_seq_one_letter_code
_entity_poly.pdbx_strand_id
1 'polypeptide(L)'
;MDNDASRATAPTHIPIVDADVHNYINGIADLAPYLPTRWQQYVRQSGMEMPPISLYPKMHAAAARRDAWPPNGGEPGSDPEFARDQLLDLWGIEAAILNPLIGVSLVRNPDLANALMRAVNDWAAHVWLDADPRWHGSIMVNIADPKASAAEIERCARDERFVQVLLLARSEGLYGNRRFLPILRAAAEAGLPVGIHFGGGPSPLTPSGWPSYYIEDHTGMTQAFEAHVISMVCGDYSA
;
A
#
# COMPACT_ATOMS: atom_id res chain seq x y z
N MET A 1 -15.72 53.54 -25.60
CA MET A 1 -15.15 53.11 -24.32
C MET A 1 -15.99 51.92 -23.86
N ASP A 2 -15.34 50.98 -23.17
CA ASP A 2 -15.90 49.76 -22.56
C ASP A 2 -15.94 48.52 -23.46
N ASN A 3 -14.81 47.83 -23.51
CA ASN A 3 -14.79 46.38 -23.68
C ASN A 3 -13.54 45.81 -22.98
N ASP A 4 -13.59 45.71 -21.65
CA ASP A 4 -12.64 44.89 -20.89
C ASP A 4 -13.39 44.19 -19.76
N ALA A 5 -14.32 43.32 -20.15
CA ALA A 5 -14.98 42.40 -19.24
C ALA A 5 -13.99 41.32 -18.81
N SER A 6 -13.42 41.50 -17.63
CA SER A 6 -13.01 40.46 -16.67
C SER A 6 -12.57 39.13 -17.29
N ARG A 7 -11.33 39.06 -17.77
CA ARG A 7 -10.60 37.79 -17.82
C ARG A 7 -10.32 37.37 -16.38
N ALA A 8 -11.10 36.44 -15.85
CA ALA A 8 -10.75 35.78 -14.60
C ALA A 8 -9.34 35.19 -14.76
N THR A 9 -8.40 35.67 -13.94
CA THR A 9 -7.05 35.11 -13.89
C THR A 9 -7.16 33.67 -13.44
N ALA A 10 -6.70 32.74 -14.28
CA ALA A 10 -6.63 31.32 -13.91
C ALA A 10 -5.87 31.19 -12.58
N PRO A 11 -6.29 30.28 -11.66
CA PRO A 11 -5.60 30.08 -10.41
C PRO A 11 -4.11 29.79 -10.68
N THR A 12 -3.23 30.56 -10.04
CA THR A 12 -1.77 30.44 -10.17
C THR A 12 -1.20 29.27 -9.37
N HIS A 13 -2.06 28.53 -8.67
CA HIS A 13 -1.72 27.40 -7.80
C HIS A 13 -2.29 26.12 -8.40
N ILE A 14 -1.41 25.17 -8.73
CA ILE A 14 -1.78 23.84 -9.18
C ILE A 14 -1.58 22.92 -7.98
N PRO A 15 -2.64 22.26 -7.48
CA PRO A 15 -2.49 21.42 -6.32
C PRO A 15 -1.62 20.20 -6.61
N ILE A 16 -0.72 19.87 -5.68
CA ILE A 16 0.20 18.74 -5.83
C ILE A 16 -0.33 17.56 -5.01
N VAL A 17 -0.50 16.44 -5.71
CA VAL A 17 -0.79 15.13 -5.11
C VAL A 17 0.46 14.27 -5.18
N ASP A 18 0.94 13.82 -4.04
CA ASP A 18 1.94 12.76 -3.96
C ASP A 18 1.23 11.40 -3.97
N ALA A 19 1.36 10.66 -5.08
CA ALA A 19 0.63 9.41 -5.28
C ALA A 19 1.28 8.21 -4.56
N ASP A 20 2.48 8.37 -3.99
CA ASP A 20 3.20 7.25 -3.39
C ASP A 20 4.06 7.65 -2.17
N VAL A 21 3.44 7.57 -1.01
CA VAL A 21 4.11 7.79 0.28
C VAL A 21 4.05 6.52 1.12
N HIS A 22 5.17 6.10 1.70
CA HIS A 22 5.20 4.91 2.55
C HIS A 22 5.11 5.26 4.02
N ASN A 23 4.08 4.70 4.67
CA ASN A 23 4.02 4.58 6.11
C ASN A 23 4.38 3.15 6.55
N TYR A 24 5.18 3.06 7.61
CA TYR A 24 5.69 1.81 8.16
C TYR A 24 5.36 1.69 9.64
N ILE A 25 5.08 0.47 10.06
CA ILE A 25 5.07 0.09 11.47
C ILE A 25 6.51 -0.05 11.98
N ASN A 26 6.73 0.27 13.25
CA ASN A 26 7.97 -0.05 13.96
C ASN A 26 8.06 -1.56 14.26
N GLY A 27 6.93 -2.25 14.31
CA GLY A 27 6.89 -3.69 14.48
C GLY A 27 5.47 -4.23 14.71
N ILE A 28 5.36 -5.53 14.97
CA ILE A 28 4.07 -6.20 15.18
C ILE A 28 3.27 -5.59 16.36
N ALA A 29 3.95 -4.96 17.32
CA ALA A 29 3.33 -4.32 18.47
C ALA A 29 2.38 -3.18 18.06
N ASP A 30 2.67 -2.48 16.95
CA ASP A 30 1.80 -1.40 16.44
C ASP A 30 0.47 -1.95 15.91
N LEU A 31 0.45 -3.20 15.44
CA LEU A 31 -0.75 -3.85 14.92
C LEU A 31 -1.52 -4.61 16.00
N ALA A 32 -0.86 -4.99 17.09
CA ALA A 32 -1.46 -5.81 18.14
C ALA A 32 -2.80 -5.26 18.69
N PRO A 33 -2.97 -3.94 18.93
CA PRO A 33 -4.25 -3.39 19.40
C PRO A 33 -5.42 -3.58 18.42
N TYR A 34 -5.14 -3.68 17.12
CA TYR A 34 -6.13 -3.80 16.05
C TYR A 34 -6.42 -5.26 15.67
N LEU A 35 -5.64 -6.21 16.19
CA LEU A 35 -5.87 -7.63 15.95
C LEU A 35 -7.03 -8.17 16.80
N PRO A 36 -7.84 -9.11 16.28
CA PRO A 36 -8.74 -9.90 17.10
C PRO A 36 -8.02 -10.63 18.24
N THR A 37 -8.69 -10.85 19.38
CA THR A 37 -8.10 -11.44 20.59
C THR A 37 -7.32 -12.74 20.32
N ARG A 38 -7.84 -13.62 19.45
CA ARG A 38 -7.15 -14.87 19.08
C ARG A 38 -5.76 -14.64 18.48
N TRP A 39 -5.62 -13.59 17.67
CA TRP A 39 -4.38 -13.26 16.98
C TRP A 39 -3.43 -12.46 17.85
N GLN A 40 -3.94 -11.63 18.76
CA GLN A 40 -3.13 -11.03 19.83
C GLN A 40 -2.47 -12.12 20.70
N GLN A 41 -3.24 -13.15 21.06
CA GLN A 41 -2.72 -14.30 21.81
C GLN A 41 -1.68 -15.08 21.00
N TYR A 42 -1.95 -15.33 19.72
CA TYR A 42 -1.01 -16.00 18.81
C TYR A 42 0.32 -15.25 18.72
N VAL A 43 0.31 -13.94 18.44
CA VAL A 43 1.52 -13.10 18.36
C VAL A 43 2.31 -13.19 19.67
N ARG A 44 1.64 -13.00 20.81
CA ARG A 44 2.29 -13.05 22.14
C ARG A 44 2.92 -14.41 22.44
N GLN A 45 2.24 -15.51 22.10
CA GLN A 45 2.68 -16.86 22.45
C GLN A 45 3.76 -17.40 21.50
N SER A 46 3.64 -17.08 20.21
CA SER A 46 4.59 -17.51 19.18
C SER A 46 5.85 -16.65 19.13
N GLY A 47 5.80 -15.42 19.64
CA GLY A 47 6.84 -14.42 19.40
C GLY A 47 6.90 -13.99 17.93
N MET A 48 5.78 -14.07 17.21
CA MET A 48 5.72 -13.71 15.80
C MET A 48 6.18 -12.26 15.59
N GLU A 49 7.16 -12.09 14.71
CA GLU A 49 7.51 -10.81 14.12
C GLU A 49 6.92 -10.70 12.72
N MET A 50 6.88 -9.48 12.18
CA MET A 50 6.45 -9.27 10.80
C MET A 50 7.52 -9.77 9.84
N PRO A 51 7.15 -10.53 8.78
CA PRO A 51 8.09 -10.91 7.76
C PRO A 51 8.71 -9.68 7.08
N PRO A 52 9.95 -9.80 6.56
CA PRO A 52 10.56 -8.70 5.83
C PRO A 52 9.78 -8.39 4.55
N ILE A 53 9.70 -7.10 4.22
CA ILE A 53 9.06 -6.63 2.98
C ILE A 53 9.94 -6.94 1.76
N SER A 54 11.26 -6.86 1.94
CA SER A 54 12.24 -7.08 0.87
C SER A 54 12.88 -8.45 1.00
N LEU A 55 12.97 -9.16 -0.13
CA LEU A 55 13.60 -10.48 -0.21
C LEU A 55 15.12 -10.38 -0.42
N TYR A 56 15.64 -9.21 -0.81
CA TYR A 56 17.04 -8.96 -1.07
C TYR A 56 17.54 -7.78 -0.23
N PRO A 57 18.77 -7.84 0.30
CA PRO A 57 19.35 -6.72 1.05
C PRO A 57 19.43 -5.46 0.17
N LYS A 58 18.87 -4.37 0.66
CA LYS A 58 18.95 -3.06 -0.01
C LYS A 58 20.31 -2.40 0.28
N MET A 59 20.72 -1.49 -0.62
CA MET A 59 21.98 -0.74 -0.48
C MET A 59 22.00 0.19 0.75
N HIS A 60 20.84 0.68 1.17
CA HIS A 60 20.67 1.50 2.37
C HIS A 60 19.62 0.87 3.28
N ALA A 61 19.76 1.06 4.59
CA ALA A 61 18.74 0.64 5.55
C ALA A 61 17.37 1.22 5.18
N ALA A 62 16.34 0.38 5.17
CA ALA A 62 14.99 0.64 4.65
C ALA A 62 14.90 1.13 3.17
N ALA A 63 16.01 1.32 2.46
CA ALA A 63 16.13 2.19 1.28
C ALA A 63 15.62 3.63 1.53
N ALA A 64 15.76 4.10 2.76
CA ALA A 64 15.38 5.45 3.14
C ALA A 64 16.51 6.45 2.90
N ARG A 65 16.14 7.73 2.81
CA ARG A 65 17.10 8.84 2.94
C ARG A 65 17.74 8.82 4.32
N ARG A 66 18.95 9.36 4.43
CA ARG A 66 19.70 9.41 5.70
C ARG A 66 19.02 10.25 6.78
N ASP A 67 18.21 11.23 6.38
CA ASP A 67 17.49 12.15 7.26
C ASP A 67 16.01 11.76 7.45
N ALA A 68 15.55 10.63 6.90
CA ALA A 68 14.18 10.16 7.05
C ALA A 68 13.93 9.39 8.37
N TRP A 69 14.95 9.26 9.22
CA TRP A 69 14.83 8.59 10.52
C TRP A 69 14.25 9.57 11.54
N PRO A 70 13.06 9.30 12.12
CA PRO A 70 12.44 10.20 13.07
C PRO A 70 13.28 10.32 14.36
N PRO A 71 13.27 11.50 15.01
CA PRO A 71 14.04 11.75 16.23
C PRO A 71 13.61 10.90 17.43
N ASN A 72 12.42 10.31 17.37
CA ASN A 72 11.89 9.37 18.38
C ASN A 72 12.57 7.99 18.33
N GLY A 73 13.44 7.73 17.34
CA GLY A 73 14.17 6.47 17.17
C GLY A 73 13.40 5.37 16.43
N GLY A 74 12.23 5.68 15.87
CA GLY A 74 11.44 4.77 15.04
C GLY A 74 12.00 4.57 13.64
N GLU A 75 11.34 3.70 12.87
CA GLU A 75 11.65 3.45 11.47
C GLU A 75 11.28 4.66 10.59
N PRO A 76 11.95 4.86 9.44
CA PRO A 76 11.54 5.86 8.47
C PRO A 76 10.08 5.66 8.07
N GLY A 77 9.31 6.74 7.99
CA GLY A 77 7.88 6.66 7.69
C GLY A 77 7.03 6.03 8.81
N SER A 78 7.49 5.98 10.05
CA SER A 78 6.69 5.50 11.20
C SER A 78 6.06 6.60 12.05
N ASP A 79 6.42 7.86 11.81
CA ASP A 79 5.95 9.02 12.55
C ASP A 79 5.21 9.98 11.59
N PRO A 80 3.87 10.13 11.72
CA PRO A 80 3.05 10.94 10.82
C PRO A 80 3.37 12.44 10.92
N GLU A 81 3.74 12.94 12.10
CA GLU A 81 4.07 14.35 12.32
C GLU A 81 5.41 14.68 11.68
N PHE A 82 6.41 13.81 11.89
CA PHE A 82 7.72 13.98 11.26
C PHE A 82 7.62 13.87 9.73
N ALA A 83 6.84 12.92 9.21
CA ALA A 83 6.60 12.77 7.78
C ALA A 83 5.87 14.00 7.20
N ARG A 84 4.88 14.57 7.92
CA ARG A 84 4.20 15.80 7.51
C ARG A 84 5.18 16.94 7.35
N ASP A 85 6.02 17.19 8.36
CA ASP A 85 6.98 18.28 8.33
C ASP A 85 7.99 18.11 7.17
N GLN A 86 8.48 16.88 6.93
CA GLN A 86 9.47 16.59 5.89
C GLN A 86 8.92 16.54 4.46
N LEU A 87 7.64 16.20 4.31
CA LEU A 87 7.01 16.00 3.01
C LEU A 87 5.95 17.04 2.72
N LEU A 88 4.87 17.03 3.51
CA LEU A 88 3.69 17.83 3.23
C LEU A 88 3.98 19.33 3.33
N ASP A 89 4.59 19.74 4.43
CA ASP A 89 4.84 21.16 4.70
C ASP A 89 6.03 21.68 3.89
N LEU A 90 7.11 20.91 3.81
CA LEU A 90 8.32 21.30 3.08
C LEU A 90 8.08 21.49 1.57
N TRP A 91 7.25 20.64 0.97
CA TRP A 91 7.01 20.65 -0.48
C TRP A 91 5.65 21.21 -0.89
N GLY A 92 4.83 21.62 0.09
CA GLY A 92 3.48 22.13 -0.18
C GLY A 92 2.57 21.07 -0.80
N ILE A 93 2.65 19.82 -0.33
CA ILE A 93 1.78 18.73 -0.80
C ILE A 93 0.41 18.86 -0.15
N GLU A 94 -0.63 18.82 -0.96
CA GLU A 94 -2.03 18.98 -0.53
C GLU A 94 -2.75 17.66 -0.30
N ALA A 95 -2.30 16.60 -0.97
CA ALA A 95 -2.79 15.26 -0.74
C ALA A 95 -1.65 14.27 -0.96
N ALA A 96 -1.49 13.33 -0.04
CA ALA A 96 -0.48 12.30 -0.14
C ALA A 96 -1.09 10.92 0.12
N ILE A 97 -0.90 9.99 -0.80
CA ILE A 97 -1.48 8.66 -0.76
C ILE A 97 -0.50 7.70 -0.09
N LEU A 98 -0.90 7.21 1.08
CA LEU A 98 -0.18 6.23 1.88
C LEU A 98 -0.31 4.84 1.27
N ASN A 99 0.83 4.22 1.03
CA ASN A 99 1.02 2.85 0.54
C ASN A 99 1.80 2.04 1.59
N PRO A 100 1.11 1.47 2.60
CA PRO A 100 1.77 0.61 3.58
C PRO A 100 2.35 -0.62 2.89
N LEU A 101 3.67 -0.80 2.94
CA LEU A 101 4.30 -2.02 2.45
C LEU A 101 4.66 -2.89 3.64
N ILE A 102 4.00 -4.04 3.77
CA ILE A 102 4.21 -4.98 4.87
C ILE A 102 4.41 -6.40 4.33
N GLY A 103 5.19 -7.22 5.02
CA GLY A 103 5.55 -8.58 4.59
C GLY A 103 4.42 -9.62 4.66
N VAL A 104 3.14 -9.22 4.64
CA VAL A 104 2.00 -10.15 4.77
C VAL A 104 1.91 -11.12 3.60
N SER A 105 2.45 -10.79 2.42
CA SER A 105 2.56 -11.75 1.29
C SER A 105 3.37 -13.00 1.61
N LEU A 106 4.14 -13.01 2.71
CA LEU A 106 4.90 -14.16 3.19
C LEU A 106 4.17 -14.95 4.29
N VAL A 107 3.03 -14.46 4.78
CA VAL A 107 2.22 -15.13 5.80
C VAL A 107 1.37 -16.21 5.14
N ARG A 108 1.57 -17.47 5.55
CA ARG A 108 0.91 -18.64 4.91
C ARG A 108 -0.47 -18.96 5.46
N ASN A 109 -0.79 -18.51 6.67
CA ASN A 109 -2.13 -18.67 7.22
C ASN A 109 -3.04 -17.56 6.66
N PRO A 110 -4.02 -17.86 5.80
CA PRO A 110 -4.85 -16.84 5.16
C PRO A 110 -5.71 -16.06 6.16
N ASP A 111 -6.17 -16.70 7.24
CA ASP A 111 -6.98 -16.04 8.27
C ASP A 111 -6.15 -15.07 9.12
N LEU A 112 -4.87 -15.36 9.31
CA LEU A 112 -3.92 -14.46 9.96
C LEU A 112 -3.57 -13.30 9.01
N ALA A 113 -3.32 -13.60 7.73
CA ALA A 113 -3.05 -12.58 6.72
C ALA A 113 -4.23 -11.60 6.57
N ASN A 114 -5.47 -12.10 6.53
CA ASN A 114 -6.69 -11.28 6.54
C ASN A 114 -6.76 -10.36 7.77
N ALA A 115 -6.46 -10.89 8.95
CA ALA A 115 -6.48 -10.11 10.19
C ALA A 115 -5.36 -9.06 10.24
N LEU A 116 -4.17 -9.36 9.71
CA LEU A 116 -3.06 -8.42 9.62
C LEU A 116 -3.35 -7.29 8.63
N MET A 117 -3.90 -7.60 7.44
CA MET A 117 -4.28 -6.56 6.47
C MET A 117 -5.34 -5.61 7.05
N ARG A 118 -6.35 -6.17 7.71
CA ARG A 118 -7.35 -5.36 8.42
C ARG A 118 -6.72 -4.49 9.52
N ALA A 119 -5.86 -5.08 10.35
CA ALA A 119 -5.17 -4.35 11.40
C ALA A 119 -4.31 -3.20 10.85
N VAL A 120 -3.71 -3.36 9.67
CA VAL A 120 -2.94 -2.30 9.01
C VAL A 120 -3.84 -1.20 8.48
N ASN A 121 -5.00 -1.54 7.90
CA ASN A 121 -5.98 -0.54 7.49
C ASN A 121 -6.48 0.27 8.71
N ASP A 122 -6.85 -0.40 9.81
CA ASP A 122 -7.32 0.26 11.02
C ASP A 122 -6.21 1.09 11.69
N TRP A 123 -4.97 0.60 11.70
CA TRP A 123 -3.79 1.34 12.17
C TRP A 123 -3.52 2.58 11.30
N ALA A 124 -3.55 2.45 9.97
CA ALA A 124 -3.33 3.57 9.07
C ALA A 124 -4.41 4.64 9.26
N ALA A 125 -5.68 4.24 9.37
CA ALA A 125 -6.76 5.17 9.63
C ALA A 125 -6.56 5.95 10.94
N HIS A 126 -6.28 5.23 12.04
CA HIS A 126 -6.18 5.85 13.37
C HIS A 126 -4.87 6.62 13.60
N VAL A 127 -3.74 6.16 13.07
CA VAL A 127 -2.44 6.78 13.33
C VAL A 127 -2.09 7.83 12.28
N TRP A 128 -2.45 7.61 11.02
CA TRP A 128 -2.05 8.49 9.93
C TRP A 128 -3.19 9.37 9.43
N LEU A 129 -4.33 8.77 9.06
CA LEU A 129 -5.43 9.54 8.46
C LEU A 129 -6.12 10.45 9.47
N ASP A 130 -6.07 10.14 10.77
CA ASP A 130 -6.55 11.03 11.84
C ASP A 130 -5.55 12.16 12.17
N ALA A 131 -4.26 12.02 11.80
CA ALA A 131 -3.21 12.97 12.18
C ALA A 131 -3.21 14.25 11.32
N ASP A 132 -3.47 14.13 10.01
CA ASP A 132 -3.55 15.27 9.10
C ASP A 132 -4.52 14.97 7.95
N PRO A 133 -5.46 15.87 7.60
CA PRO A 133 -6.45 15.64 6.55
C PRO A 133 -5.85 15.53 5.13
N ARG A 134 -4.58 15.87 4.94
CA ARG A 134 -3.86 15.71 3.66
C ARG A 134 -3.36 14.28 3.45
N TRP A 135 -3.38 13.44 4.49
CA TRP A 135 -3.07 12.02 4.33
C TRP A 135 -4.30 11.27 3.80
N HIS A 136 -4.09 10.52 2.73
CA HIS A 136 -5.05 9.60 2.15
C HIS A 136 -4.50 8.18 2.19
N GLY A 137 -5.36 7.17 2.32
CA GLY A 137 -4.95 5.79 2.52
C GLY A 137 -5.18 4.91 1.30
N SER A 138 -4.34 3.89 1.15
CA SER A 138 -4.63 2.73 0.30
C SER A 138 -5.13 1.57 1.14
N ILE A 139 -6.15 0.88 0.63
CA ILE A 139 -6.73 -0.30 1.28
C ILE A 139 -5.82 -1.50 1.00
N MET A 140 -5.26 -2.05 2.06
CA MET A 140 -4.48 -3.27 2.03
C MET A 140 -5.40 -4.48 1.95
N VAL A 141 -5.09 -5.41 1.05
CA VAL A 141 -5.88 -6.63 0.80
C VAL A 141 -5.03 -7.89 0.75
N ASN A 142 -5.63 -9.03 1.09
CA ASN A 142 -4.99 -10.33 1.01
C ASN A 142 -5.44 -11.09 -0.24
N ILE A 143 -4.60 -11.09 -1.27
CA ILE A 143 -4.90 -11.72 -2.55
C ILE A 143 -5.11 -13.25 -2.46
N ALA A 144 -4.65 -13.91 -1.39
CA ALA A 144 -4.89 -15.33 -1.17
C ALA A 144 -6.34 -15.64 -0.77
N ASP A 145 -7.08 -14.63 -0.31
CA ASP A 145 -8.52 -14.71 -0.04
C ASP A 145 -9.26 -13.52 -0.68
N PRO A 146 -9.57 -13.62 -2.00
CA PRO A 146 -10.25 -12.54 -2.72
C PRO A 146 -11.63 -12.18 -2.17
N LYS A 147 -12.34 -13.13 -1.55
CA LYS A 147 -13.67 -12.87 -0.99
C LYS A 147 -13.58 -12.06 0.30
N ALA A 148 -12.68 -12.44 1.22
CA ALA A 148 -12.45 -11.64 2.43
C ALA A 148 -11.90 -10.25 2.08
N SER A 149 -11.03 -10.17 1.07
CA SER A 149 -10.52 -8.90 0.57
C SER A 149 -11.59 -7.99 -0.01
N ALA A 150 -12.55 -8.53 -0.77
CA ALA A 150 -13.70 -7.77 -1.26
C ALA A 150 -14.51 -7.16 -0.10
N ALA A 151 -14.82 -7.96 0.93
CA ALA A 151 -15.53 -7.48 2.11
C ALA A 151 -14.74 -6.42 2.89
N GLU A 152 -13.41 -6.51 2.92
CA GLU A 152 -12.56 -5.50 3.54
C GLU A 152 -12.52 -4.19 2.73
N ILE A 153 -12.51 -4.26 1.39
CA ILE A 153 -12.66 -3.08 0.52
C ILE A 153 -13.99 -2.38 0.82
N GLU A 154 -15.10 -3.12 0.82
CA GLU A 154 -16.44 -2.56 1.14
C GLU A 154 -16.50 -1.92 2.54
N ARG A 155 -15.74 -2.45 3.50
CA ARG A 155 -15.65 -1.88 4.85
C ARG A 155 -14.87 -0.57 4.85
N CYS A 156 -13.67 -0.58 4.29
CA CYS A 156 -12.77 0.58 4.29
C CYS A 156 -13.27 1.71 3.39
N ALA A 157 -13.98 1.39 2.29
CA ALA A 157 -14.59 2.38 1.39
C ALA A 157 -15.67 3.27 2.05
N ARG A 158 -16.09 2.95 3.29
CA ARG A 158 -16.99 3.81 4.08
C ARG A 158 -16.28 5.04 4.65
N ASP A 159 -14.95 5.01 4.68
CA ASP A 159 -14.11 6.13 5.06
C ASP A 159 -13.50 6.73 3.79
N GLU A 160 -13.95 7.92 3.42
CA GLU A 160 -13.58 8.63 2.18
C GLU A 160 -12.09 8.99 2.11
N ARG A 161 -11.35 8.86 3.22
CA ARG A 161 -9.90 9.06 3.26
C ARG A 161 -9.15 7.90 2.60
N PHE A 162 -9.75 6.72 2.46
CA PHE A 162 -9.20 5.65 1.62
C PHE A 162 -9.56 5.89 0.15
N VAL A 163 -8.54 6.02 -0.70
CA VAL A 163 -8.70 6.50 -2.08
C VAL A 163 -8.27 5.48 -3.15
N GLN A 164 -7.70 4.34 -2.75
CA GLN A 164 -7.36 3.26 -3.69
C GLN A 164 -7.26 1.90 -3.00
N VAL A 165 -7.28 0.83 -3.78
CA VAL A 165 -6.92 -0.53 -3.33
C VAL A 165 -5.48 -0.82 -3.74
N LEU A 166 -4.64 -1.29 -2.81
CA LEU A 166 -3.23 -1.59 -3.08
C LEU A 166 -2.99 -3.07 -3.37
N LEU A 167 -2.40 -3.36 -4.53
CA LEU A 167 -1.90 -4.66 -4.92
C LEU A 167 -0.39 -4.61 -5.13
N LEU A 168 0.26 -5.77 -5.03
CA LEU A 168 1.71 -5.88 -5.23
C LEU A 168 2.03 -6.54 -6.57
N ALA A 169 3.05 -6.04 -7.27
CA ALA A 169 3.45 -6.52 -8.59
C ALA A 169 3.94 -7.98 -8.56
N ARG A 170 4.69 -8.39 -7.53
CA ARG A 170 5.06 -9.79 -7.34
C ARG A 170 3.93 -10.53 -6.65
N SER A 171 3.17 -11.26 -7.44
CA SER A 171 1.98 -11.99 -7.02
C SER A 171 2.08 -13.47 -7.41
N GLU A 172 1.39 -14.35 -6.68
CA GLU A 172 1.24 -15.77 -7.03
C GLU A 172 0.36 -15.99 -8.29
N GLY A 173 0.01 -14.91 -9.01
CA GLY A 173 -0.44 -14.95 -10.40
C GLY A 173 -1.02 -13.63 -10.88
N LEU A 174 -1.40 -13.58 -12.15
CA LEU A 174 -1.73 -12.34 -12.84
C LEU A 174 -3.12 -11.82 -12.51
N TYR A 175 -3.25 -10.51 -12.30
CA TYR A 175 -4.49 -9.90 -11.79
C TYR A 175 -5.67 -9.92 -12.76
N GLY A 176 -5.46 -10.24 -14.04
CA GLY A 176 -6.56 -10.50 -14.97
C GLY A 176 -7.20 -11.89 -14.83
N ASN A 177 -6.66 -12.77 -13.98
CA ASN A 177 -7.27 -14.06 -13.71
C ASN A 177 -8.59 -13.90 -12.94
N ARG A 178 -9.63 -14.64 -13.36
CA ARG A 178 -10.98 -14.62 -12.75
C ARG A 178 -11.00 -14.81 -11.24
N ARG A 179 -10.00 -15.49 -10.65
CA ARG A 179 -9.89 -15.65 -9.20
C ARG A 179 -9.81 -14.32 -8.45
N PHE A 180 -9.28 -13.27 -9.08
CA PHE A 180 -9.12 -11.94 -8.50
C PHE A 180 -10.29 -10.99 -8.78
N LEU A 181 -11.27 -11.41 -9.59
CA LEU A 181 -12.46 -10.62 -9.88
C LEU A 181 -13.21 -10.11 -8.64
N PRO A 182 -13.32 -10.85 -7.52
CA PRO A 182 -13.97 -10.32 -6.32
C PRO A 182 -13.33 -9.01 -5.83
N ILE A 183 -12.00 -8.93 -5.84
CA ILE A 183 -11.25 -7.72 -5.45
C ILE A 183 -11.52 -6.59 -6.45
N LEU A 184 -11.39 -6.88 -7.75
CA LEU A 184 -11.55 -5.87 -8.80
C LEU A 184 -12.99 -5.33 -8.87
N ARG A 185 -13.99 -6.20 -8.67
CA ARG A 185 -15.41 -5.81 -8.63
C ARG A 185 -15.70 -4.96 -7.40
N ALA A 186 -15.24 -5.35 -6.21
CA ALA A 186 -15.42 -4.55 -5.01
C ALA A 186 -14.77 -3.17 -5.13
N ALA A 187 -13.56 -3.09 -5.70
CA ALA A 187 -12.92 -1.80 -5.97
C ALA A 187 -13.75 -0.94 -6.95
N ALA A 188 -14.22 -1.52 -8.06
CA ALA A 188 -15.03 -0.81 -9.04
C ALA A 188 -16.39 -0.35 -8.49
N GLU A 189 -17.07 -1.21 -7.72
CA GLU A 189 -18.35 -0.90 -7.07
C GLU A 189 -18.21 0.19 -5.99
N ALA A 190 -17.07 0.21 -5.29
CA ALA A 190 -16.72 1.27 -4.35
C ALA A 190 -16.20 2.56 -5.01
N GLY A 191 -16.03 2.59 -6.35
CA GLY A 191 -15.48 3.74 -7.06
C GLY A 191 -13.98 3.98 -6.80
N LEU A 192 -13.25 2.95 -6.36
CA LEU A 192 -11.85 3.04 -5.99
C LEU A 192 -10.92 2.53 -7.13
N PRO A 193 -9.89 3.31 -7.52
CA PRO A 193 -8.84 2.80 -8.39
C PRO A 193 -8.04 1.69 -7.71
N VAL A 194 -7.41 0.84 -8.54
CA VAL A 194 -6.48 -0.20 -8.09
C VAL A 194 -5.06 0.25 -8.42
N GLY A 195 -4.25 0.49 -7.39
CA GLY A 195 -2.82 0.74 -7.50
C GLY A 195 -2.05 -0.58 -7.47
N ILE A 196 -1.10 -0.77 -8.39
CA ILE A 196 -0.15 -1.88 -8.33
C ILE A 196 1.21 -1.28 -7.96
N HIS A 197 1.76 -1.73 -6.84
CA HIS A 197 3.02 -1.23 -6.30
C HIS A 197 4.14 -2.26 -6.40
N PHE A 198 5.38 -1.79 -6.45
CA PHE A 198 6.59 -2.61 -6.37
C PHE A 198 6.56 -3.51 -5.12
N GLY A 199 7.08 -4.73 -5.27
CA GLY A 199 7.26 -5.67 -4.15
C GLY A 199 6.26 -6.81 -4.19
N GLY A 200 6.11 -7.51 -3.06
CA GLY A 200 5.34 -8.74 -2.93
C GLY A 200 6.22 -9.98 -2.84
N GLY A 201 5.66 -11.14 -3.11
CA GLY A 201 6.31 -12.42 -2.90
C GLY A 201 5.30 -13.57 -2.91
N PRO A 202 5.74 -14.80 -2.62
CA PRO A 202 7.12 -15.28 -2.55
C PRO A 202 7.56 -15.97 -3.85
N SER A 203 6.89 -15.71 -4.97
CA SER A 203 7.25 -16.31 -6.27
C SER A 203 8.50 -15.67 -6.86
N PRO A 204 9.27 -16.39 -7.70
CA PRO A 204 10.33 -15.79 -8.49
C PRO A 204 9.78 -14.65 -9.34
N LEU A 205 10.56 -13.57 -9.45
CA LEU A 205 10.18 -12.39 -10.22
C LEU A 205 10.11 -12.68 -11.73
N THR A 206 11.07 -13.46 -12.22
CA THR A 206 11.25 -13.70 -13.65
C THR A 206 10.73 -15.09 -14.02
N PRO A 207 10.29 -15.31 -15.28
CA PRO A 207 9.92 -16.65 -15.75
C PRO A 207 11.11 -17.63 -15.73
N SER A 208 12.35 -17.11 -15.67
CA SER A 208 13.57 -17.90 -15.60
C SER A 208 14.09 -18.12 -14.17
N GLY A 209 13.30 -17.77 -13.15
CA GLY A 209 13.64 -18.01 -11.75
C GLY A 209 14.05 -16.76 -10.99
N TRP A 210 14.90 -16.95 -9.98
CA TRP A 210 15.28 -15.94 -9.00
C TRP A 210 16.51 -15.12 -9.44
N PRO A 211 16.48 -13.79 -9.31
CA PRO A 211 17.69 -12.99 -9.42
C PRO A 211 18.67 -13.29 -8.26
N SER A 212 19.94 -12.92 -8.43
CA SER A 212 20.96 -13.05 -7.38
C SER A 212 21.12 -11.77 -6.56
N TYR A 213 20.93 -10.61 -7.18
CA TYR A 213 21.23 -9.31 -6.57
C TYR A 213 20.01 -8.39 -6.50
N TYR A 214 19.99 -7.49 -5.50
CA TYR A 214 18.93 -6.49 -5.35
C TYR A 214 18.73 -5.65 -6.60
N ILE A 215 19.79 -5.29 -7.34
CA ILE A 215 19.63 -4.50 -8.57
C ILE A 215 18.88 -5.26 -9.66
N GLU A 216 19.09 -6.57 -9.78
CA GLU A 216 18.36 -7.43 -10.71
C GLU A 216 16.89 -7.57 -10.28
N ASP A 217 16.65 -7.77 -8.98
CA ASP A 217 15.31 -7.87 -8.40
C ASP A 217 14.51 -6.56 -8.54
N HIS A 218 15.16 -5.43 -8.26
CA HIS A 218 14.52 -4.13 -8.26
C HIS A 218 14.24 -3.64 -9.68
N THR A 219 15.23 -3.69 -10.58
CA THR A 219 15.06 -3.24 -11.97
C THR A 219 14.25 -4.20 -12.82
N GLY A 220 14.26 -5.51 -12.49
CA GLY A 220 13.48 -6.52 -13.18
C GLY A 220 11.97 -6.43 -12.91
N MET A 221 11.52 -5.67 -11.91
CA MET A 221 10.11 -5.62 -11.51
C MET A 221 9.19 -5.11 -12.63
N THR A 222 9.72 -4.31 -13.56
CA THR A 222 9.00 -3.86 -14.76
C THR A 222 8.37 -5.03 -15.53
N GLN A 223 9.03 -6.20 -15.59
CA GLN A 223 8.48 -7.39 -16.25
C GLN A 223 7.18 -7.89 -15.60
N ALA A 224 7.08 -7.81 -14.27
CA ALA A 224 5.86 -8.18 -13.56
C ALA A 224 4.73 -7.17 -13.83
N PHE A 225 5.05 -5.88 -13.90
CA PHE A 225 4.08 -4.85 -14.29
C PHE A 225 3.55 -5.07 -15.72
N GLU A 226 4.44 -5.30 -16.68
CA GLU A 226 4.07 -5.61 -18.08
C GLU A 226 3.12 -6.81 -18.14
N ALA A 227 3.43 -7.89 -17.42
CA ALA A 227 2.61 -9.09 -17.39
C ALA A 227 1.21 -8.83 -16.80
N HIS A 228 1.11 -8.01 -15.75
CA HIS A 228 -0.19 -7.65 -15.17
C HIS A 228 -1.02 -6.81 -16.14
N VAL A 229 -0.43 -5.81 -16.80
CA VAL A 229 -1.14 -4.98 -17.78
C VAL A 229 -1.70 -5.84 -18.91
N ILE A 230 -0.87 -6.71 -19.51
CA ILE A 230 -1.30 -7.62 -20.56
C ILE A 230 -2.43 -8.53 -20.05
N SER A 231 -2.27 -9.12 -18.87
CA SER A 231 -3.29 -10.01 -18.30
C SER A 231 -4.60 -9.30 -18.03
N MET A 232 -4.57 -8.08 -17.49
CA MET A 232 -5.78 -7.35 -17.10
C MET A 232 -6.54 -6.84 -18.33
N VAL A 233 -5.82 -6.39 -19.37
CA VAL A 233 -6.41 -5.90 -20.62
C VAL A 233 -6.95 -7.04 -21.48
N CYS A 234 -6.20 -8.15 -21.60
CA CYS A 234 -6.60 -9.29 -22.43
C CYS A 234 -7.52 -10.29 -21.69
N GLY A 235 -7.69 -10.14 -20.38
CA GLY A 235 -8.55 -11.02 -19.57
C GLY A 235 -9.99 -10.95 -20.05
N ASP A 236 -10.57 -12.09 -20.41
CA ASP A 236 -11.98 -12.17 -20.78
C ASP A 236 -12.84 -12.27 -19.51
N TYR A 237 -13.60 -11.20 -19.24
CA TYR A 237 -14.54 -11.12 -18.12
C TYR A 237 -15.99 -11.33 -18.55
N SER A 238 -16.22 -11.75 -19.80
CA SER A 238 -17.54 -12.08 -20.35
C SER A 238 -17.99 -13.41 -19.78
N ALA A 239 -18.85 -13.37 -18.74
CA ALA A 239 -19.67 -14.49 -18.32
C ALA A 239 -20.97 -13.97 -17.71
#